data_AF-A0A927RIL5-F1
#
_entry.id   AF-A0A927RIL5-F1
#
_cell.length_a   1.000
_cell.length_b   1.000
_cell.length_c   1.000
_cell.angle_alpha   90.00
_cell.angle_beta   90.00
_cell.angle_gamma   90.00
#
_symmetry.space_group_name_H-M   'P 1'
#
loop_
_entity.id
_entity.type
_entity.pdbx_description
1 polymer ?
#
loop_
_entity_poly.entity_id
_entity_poly.type
_entity_poly.pdbx_seq_one_letter_code
_entity_poly.pdbx_strand_id
1 'polypeptide(L)'
;MRGHLSRVSALGMFEVLATGDEVGAHKPDPEVYLLALDRLGVTPAAAIAVEDTPHGVAAARSAGMATVAIPNAYMDAAMFGAADVVLTSAADLRLPDLLARLTTR
;
A
#
# COMPACT_ATOMS: atom_id res chain seq x y z
N MET A 1 -11.13 9.17 -7.73
CA MET A 1 -11.21 8.11 -6.70
C MET A 1 -12.62 7.89 -6.13
N ARG A 2 -13.22 8.87 -5.44
CA ARG A 2 -14.52 8.71 -4.72
C ARG A 2 -15.67 8.13 -5.55
N GLY A 3 -15.81 8.56 -6.81
CA GLY A 3 -16.82 8.02 -7.71
C GLY A 3 -16.67 6.52 -7.98
N HIS A 4 -15.44 6.01 -8.13
CA HIS A 4 -15.18 4.59 -8.30
C HIS A 4 -15.53 3.78 -7.04
N LEU A 5 -15.12 4.27 -5.86
CA LEU A 5 -15.43 3.62 -4.57
C LEU A 5 -16.93 3.60 -4.28
N SER A 6 -17.65 4.66 -4.64
CA SER A 6 -19.11 4.75 -4.47
C SER A 6 -19.84 3.72 -5.34
N ARG A 7 -19.39 3.52 -6.58
CA ARG A 7 -19.99 2.55 -7.51
C ARG A 7 -19.90 1.09 -7.02
N VAL A 8 -18.88 0.78 -6.21
CA VAL A 8 -18.70 -0.55 -5.62
C VAL A 8 -19.11 -0.62 -4.14
N SER A 9 -19.82 0.41 -3.64
CA SER A 9 -20.27 0.50 -2.24
C SER A 9 -19.14 0.35 -1.20
N ALA A 10 -17.91 0.70 -1.57
CA ALA A 10 -16.74 0.56 -0.70
C ALA A 10 -16.35 1.87 -0.01
N LEU A 11 -16.96 3.01 -0.36
CA LEU A 11 -16.56 4.31 0.19
C LEU A 11 -16.60 4.34 1.73
N GLY A 12 -17.57 3.67 2.35
CA GLY A 12 -17.70 3.59 3.81
C GLY A 12 -16.67 2.66 4.50
N MET A 13 -15.82 1.96 3.74
CA MET A 13 -14.76 1.12 4.30
C MET A 13 -13.46 1.90 4.57
N PHE A 14 -13.35 3.14 4.07
CA PHE A 14 -12.15 3.95 4.18
C PHE A 14 -12.38 5.13 5.13
N GLU A 15 -11.58 5.21 6.19
CA GLU A 15 -11.60 6.35 7.13
C GLU A 15 -11.06 7.63 6.49
N VAL A 16 -9.97 7.50 5.72
CA VAL A 16 -9.37 8.60 4.98
C VAL A 16 -9.15 8.20 3.53
N LEU A 17 -9.04 9.21 2.65
CA LEU A 17 -8.61 9.04 1.28
C LEU A 17 -7.45 10.00 1.05
N ALA A 18 -6.38 9.57 0.38
CA ALA A 18 -5.31 10.41 -0.14
C ALA A 18 -5.03 9.97 -1.58
N THR A 19 -4.91 10.92 -2.50
CA THR A 19 -4.87 10.66 -3.94
C THR A 19 -3.75 11.42 -4.63
N GLY A 20 -3.31 10.92 -5.79
CA GLY A 20 -2.17 11.48 -6.51
C GLY A 20 -2.37 12.93 -6.96
N ASP A 21 -3.60 13.37 -7.15
CA ASP A 21 -3.97 14.75 -7.49
C ASP A 21 -3.87 15.73 -6.31
N GLU A 22 -3.61 15.24 -5.09
CA GLU A 22 -3.44 16.05 -3.88
C GLU A 22 -1.96 16.28 -3.52
N VAL A 23 -1.03 15.75 -4.30
CA VAL A 23 0.41 15.79 -4.03
C VAL A 23 1.20 16.36 -5.20
N GLY A 24 2.36 16.97 -4.91
CA GLY A 24 3.22 17.56 -5.93
C GLY A 24 4.00 16.54 -6.75
N ALA A 25 4.38 15.42 -6.14
CA ALA A 25 5.09 14.32 -6.77
C ALA A 25 4.32 13.00 -6.70
N HIS A 26 4.33 12.25 -7.80
CA HIS A 26 3.70 10.94 -7.87
C HIS A 26 4.70 9.82 -7.51
N LYS A 27 4.17 8.64 -7.18
CA LYS A 27 4.95 7.40 -6.99
C LYS A 27 6.00 7.26 -8.11
N PRO A 28 7.29 7.05 -7.81
CA PRO A 28 7.82 6.44 -6.59
C PRO A 28 8.10 7.42 -5.43
N ASP A 29 7.72 8.69 -5.55
CA ASP A 29 7.79 9.62 -4.43
C ASP A 29 6.83 9.21 -3.29
N PRO A 30 7.24 9.29 -2.00
CA PRO A 30 6.41 8.90 -0.87
C PRO A 30 5.27 9.86 -0.52
N GLU A 31 5.16 11.04 -1.15
CA GLU A 31 4.27 12.14 -0.72
C GLU A 31 2.82 11.68 -0.46
N VAL A 32 2.24 10.84 -1.33
CA VAL A 32 0.86 10.34 -1.16
C VAL A 32 0.70 9.44 0.07
N TYR A 33 1.74 8.69 0.43
CA TYR A 33 1.75 7.85 1.63
C TYR A 33 1.92 8.69 2.88
N LEU A 34 2.82 9.67 2.86
CA LEU A 34 3.01 10.60 3.98
C LEU A 34 1.72 11.38 4.25
N LEU A 35 1.01 11.82 3.21
CA LEU A 35 -0.30 12.46 3.32
C LEU A 35 -1.35 11.52 3.93
N ALA A 36 -1.39 10.25 3.52
CA ALA A 36 -2.32 9.27 4.10
C ALA A 36 -2.05 9.01 5.58
N LEU A 37 -0.77 8.86 5.95
CA LEU A 37 -0.33 8.64 7.33
C LEU A 37 -0.65 9.83 8.23
N ASP A 38 -0.41 11.06 7.75
CA ASP A 38 -0.76 12.30 8.46
C ASP A 38 -2.27 12.37 8.73
N ARG A 39 -3.10 12.10 7.71
CA ARG A 39 -4.56 12.07 7.85
C ARG A 39 -5.07 11.00 8.82
N LEU A 40 -4.42 9.84 8.85
CA LEU A 40 -4.73 8.75 9.80
C LEU A 40 -4.20 9.03 11.21
N GLY A 41 -3.24 9.95 11.37
CA GLY A 41 -2.57 10.19 12.64
C GLY A 41 -1.73 9.01 13.15
N VAL A 42 -1.18 8.20 12.23
CA VAL A 42 -0.36 7.02 12.56
C VAL A 42 1.07 7.15 12.04
N THR A 43 2.01 6.48 12.70
CA THR A 43 3.41 6.44 12.24
C THR A 43 3.58 5.45 11.08
N PRO A 44 4.61 5.61 10.22
CA PRO A 44 4.88 4.65 9.15
C PRO A 44 5.06 3.22 9.64
N ALA A 45 5.68 3.03 10.82
CA ALA A 45 5.91 1.71 11.42
C ALA A 45 4.62 1.01 11.89
N ALA A 46 3.53 1.76 12.09
CA ALA A 46 2.23 1.23 12.46
C ALA A 46 1.34 0.93 11.24
N ALA A 47 1.86 1.10 10.02
CA ALA A 47 1.11 0.97 8.78
C ALA A 47 1.76 0.00 7.79
N ILE A 48 0.92 -0.66 7.00
CA ILE A 48 1.32 -1.58 5.93
C ILE A 48 0.73 -1.05 4.62
N ALA A 49 1.56 -0.88 3.61
CA ALA A 49 1.12 -0.58 2.26
C ALA A 49 0.93 -1.88 1.46
N VAL A 50 -0.24 -2.02 0.83
CA VAL A 50 -0.52 -3.08 -0.15
C VAL A 50 -0.42 -2.49 -1.55
N GLU A 51 0.43 -3.04 -2.41
CA GLU A 51 0.79 -2.46 -3.71
C GLU A 51 0.81 -3.48 -4.84
N ASP A 52 0.44 -3.05 -6.04
CA ASP A 52 0.42 -3.88 -7.25
C ASP A 52 1.44 -3.44 -8.31
N THR A 53 2.24 -2.41 -8.02
CA THR A 53 3.30 -1.90 -8.91
C THR A 53 4.64 -1.72 -8.19
N PRO A 54 5.80 -1.88 -8.88
CA PRO A 54 7.12 -1.64 -8.26
C PRO A 54 7.33 -0.18 -7.81
N HIS A 55 6.78 0.79 -8.56
CA HIS A 55 6.82 2.21 -8.20
C HIS A 55 6.08 2.47 -6.89
N GLY A 56 4.95 1.80 -6.68
CA GLY A 56 4.20 1.87 -5.44
C GLY A 56 4.94 1.29 -4.25
N VAL A 57 5.55 0.11 -4.42
CA VAL A 57 6.43 -0.47 -3.39
C VAL A 57 7.58 0.49 -3.05
N ALA A 58 8.23 1.08 -4.05
CA ALA A 58 9.30 2.05 -3.82
C ALA A 58 8.81 3.27 -3.03
N ALA A 59 7.65 3.83 -3.37
CA ALA A 59 7.05 4.96 -2.64
C ALA A 59 6.74 4.62 -1.17
N ALA A 60 6.08 3.49 -0.92
CA ALA A 60 5.74 3.07 0.43
C ALA A 60 6.98 2.82 1.30
N ARG A 61 8.02 2.21 0.73
CA ARG A 61 9.30 2.00 1.41
C ARG A 61 10.01 3.31 1.72
N SER A 62 10.03 4.24 0.79
CA SER A 62 10.58 5.59 1.01
C SER A 62 9.83 6.36 2.10
N ALA A 63 8.54 6.05 2.31
CA ALA A 63 7.75 6.58 3.43
C ALA A 63 8.04 5.89 4.78
N GLY A 64 8.86 4.82 4.80
CA GLY A 64 9.19 4.05 6.01
C GLY A 64 8.15 3.00 6.39
N MET A 65 7.26 2.61 5.47
CA MET A 65 6.21 1.62 5.71
C MET A 65 6.65 0.20 5.38
N ALA A 66 6.05 -0.79 6.06
CA ALA A 66 6.10 -2.17 5.59
C ALA A 66 5.27 -2.34 4.32
N THR A 67 5.69 -3.26 3.43
CA THR A 67 5.13 -3.42 2.10
C THR A 67 4.72 -4.86 1.79
N VAL A 68 3.49 -5.00 1.30
CA VAL A 68 2.97 -6.24 0.73
C VAL A 68 2.69 -6.00 -0.74
N ALA A 69 3.38 -6.72 -1.61
CA ALA A 69 3.13 -6.69 -3.04
C ALA A 69 2.13 -7.77 -3.45
N ILE A 70 1.15 -7.40 -4.26
CA ILE A 70 0.23 -8.30 -4.96
C ILE A 70 0.25 -7.90 -6.44
N PRO A 71 1.21 -8.40 -7.23
CA PRO A 71 1.39 -7.99 -8.62
C PRO A 71 0.12 -8.20 -9.45
N ASN A 72 -0.26 -7.19 -10.25
CA ASN A 72 -1.35 -7.37 -11.21
C ASN A 72 -0.90 -8.21 -12.42
N ALA A 73 -1.84 -8.64 -13.26
CA ALA A 73 -1.58 -9.54 -14.39
C ALA A 73 -0.62 -8.99 -15.46
N TYR A 74 -0.29 -7.69 -15.42
CA TYR A 74 0.60 -7.03 -16.36
C TYR A 74 2.02 -6.83 -15.81
N MET A 75 2.29 -7.28 -14.59
CA MET A 75 3.58 -7.10 -13.93
C MET A 75 4.27 -8.44 -13.71
N ASP A 76 5.56 -8.50 -14.02
CA ASP A 76 6.43 -9.59 -13.60
C ASP A 76 6.67 -9.53 -12.08
N ALA A 77 6.32 -10.61 -11.37
CA ALA A 77 6.52 -10.74 -9.93
C ALA A 77 8.00 -10.58 -9.53
N ALA A 78 8.94 -10.87 -10.43
CA ALA A 78 10.37 -10.67 -10.20
C ALA A 78 10.74 -9.20 -9.94
N MET A 79 9.93 -8.24 -10.41
CA MET A 79 10.16 -6.81 -10.19
C MET A 79 9.84 -6.34 -8.77
N PHE A 80 9.24 -7.19 -7.92
CA PHE A 80 8.80 -6.84 -6.57
C PHE A 80 9.79 -7.28 -5.49
N GLY A 81 11.04 -7.58 -5.84
CA GLY A 81 12.07 -8.02 -4.88
C GLY A 81 12.36 -7.03 -3.74
N ALA A 82 11.95 -5.77 -3.87
CA ALA A 82 12.05 -4.77 -2.81
C ALA A 82 10.92 -4.86 -1.77
N ALA A 83 9.81 -5.55 -2.05
CA ALA A 83 8.69 -5.67 -1.11
C ALA A 83 9.03 -6.61 0.05
N ASP A 84 8.39 -6.42 1.20
CA ASP A 84 8.66 -7.24 2.39
C ASP A 84 7.97 -8.60 2.32
N VAL A 85 6.80 -8.64 1.68
CA VAL A 85 6.07 -9.86 1.34
C VAL A 85 5.55 -9.71 -0.09
N VAL A 86 5.67 -10.77 -0.90
CA VAL A 86 5.02 -10.86 -2.21
C VAL A 86 3.99 -11.98 -2.15
N LEU A 87 2.74 -11.68 -2.49
CA LEU A 87 1.62 -12.62 -2.56
C LEU A 87 1.09 -12.68 -3.99
N THR A 88 0.41 -13.76 -4.35
CA THR A 88 -0.29 -13.86 -5.65
C THR A 88 -1.73 -13.34 -5.57
N SER A 89 -2.30 -13.34 -4.36
CA SER A 89 -3.65 -12.90 -4.06
C SER A 89 -3.74 -12.43 -2.61
N ALA A 90 -4.64 -11.48 -2.33
CA ALA A 90 -4.95 -11.05 -0.97
C ALA A 90 -5.56 -12.18 -0.11
N ALA A 91 -6.06 -13.26 -0.73
CA ALA A 91 -6.59 -14.43 -0.03
C ALA A 91 -5.51 -15.42 0.43
N ASP A 92 -4.27 -15.28 -0.03
CA ASP A 92 -3.21 -16.27 0.20
C ASP A 92 -2.69 -16.28 1.63
N LEU A 93 -2.87 -15.18 2.36
CA LEU A 93 -2.38 -15.04 3.73
C LEU A 93 -3.37 -14.26 4.58
N ARG A 94 -3.75 -14.81 5.73
CA ARG A 94 -4.61 -14.09 6.65
C ARG A 94 -3.84 -13.01 7.39
N LEU A 95 -4.55 -11.96 7.79
CA LEU A 95 -3.95 -10.82 8.47
C LEU A 95 -3.11 -11.20 9.71
N PRO A 96 -3.53 -12.10 10.62
CA PRO A 96 -2.70 -12.48 11.78
C PRO A 96 -1.35 -13.09 11.37
N ASP A 97 -1.36 -13.92 10.32
CA ASP A 97 -0.16 -14.61 9.83
C ASP A 97 0.78 -13.62 9.10
N LEU A 98 0.20 -12.66 8.36
CA LEU A 98 0.94 -11.55 7.77
C LEU A 98 1.62 -10.69 8.83
N LEU A 99 0.89 -10.30 9.88
CA LEU A 99 1.43 -9.48 10.96
C LEU A 99 2.58 -10.21 11.66
N ALA A 100 2.42 -11.49 11.99
CA ALA A 100 3.47 -12.30 12.60
C ALA A 100 4.77 -12.30 11.77
N ARG A 101 4.65 -12.40 10.45
CA ARG A 101 5.78 -12.38 9.50
C ARG A 101 6.48 -11.03 9.41
N LEU A 102 5.75 -9.92 9.56
CA LEU A 102 6.31 -8.57 9.52
C LEU A 102 6.96 -8.17 10.85
N THR A 103 6.49 -8.71 11.98
CA THR A 103 7.05 -8.43 13.32
C THR A 103 8.32 -9.22 13.66
N THR A 104 8.72 -10.20 12.83
CA THR A 104 9.93 -11.01 13.07
C THR A 104 11.22 -10.39 12.50
N ARG A 105 11.17 -9.11 12.10
CA ARG A 105 12.32 -8.36 11.58
C ARG A 105 13.09 -7.61 12.65
#